data_AF-A0A7K0BHC6-F1
#
_entry.id   AF-A0A7K0BHC6-F1
#
_cell.length_a   1.000
_cell.length_b   1.000
_cell.length_c   1.000
_cell.angle_alpha   90.00
_cell.angle_beta   90.00
_cell.angle_gamma   90.00
#
_symmetry.space_group_name_H-M   'P 1'
#
loop_
_entity.id
_entity.type
_entity.pdbx_description
1 polymer ?
#
loop_
_entity_poly.entity_id
_entity_poly.type
_entity_poly.pdbx_seq_one_letter_code
_entity_poly.pdbx_strand_id
1 'polypeptide(L)'
;MKKLFIFFFILINSILNAQNDSLKKVIIEFNRFKYPDTKYYIDFKKNEVQCIMKYKIADNSDKIILDKAYKFSKEQIIHFKNELDLNIPDSKIHKSEDAFDGGGFVIDFFRKNGNTSKLITTNINRNSNKYDAEFKLIDSFFEFIYSVVKDNEGLKILDKSYRPYFSGLPIRKISENPLEYKIWGGISGNATWSNELISFLESLPKDNCIIIDSDNQLSYAWQEDILRLYILKNSNIQFANMDWLKYTRKNLIELKKNLKKNKNNEEEMEKLKRTSTYILYMNNKNEIEKWLKLPKKSILKATEECRKICQ
;
A
#
# COMPACT_ATOMS: atom_id res chain seq x y z
N MET A 1 -7.09 49.54 -16.33
CA MET A 1 -7.45 48.28 -15.62
C MET A 1 -6.73 47.03 -16.13
N LYS A 2 -6.57 46.79 -17.45
CA LYS A 2 -5.83 45.61 -17.96
C LYS A 2 -4.35 45.50 -17.55
N LYS A 3 -3.64 46.64 -17.40
CA LYS A 3 -2.22 46.65 -16.95
C LYS A 3 -2.03 46.32 -15.46
N LEU A 4 -3.04 46.54 -14.61
CA LEU A 4 -2.97 46.23 -13.18
C LEU A 4 -3.10 44.72 -12.92
N PHE A 5 -3.92 44.02 -13.73
CA PHE A 5 -4.12 42.57 -13.66
C PHE A 5 -2.86 41.77 -14.04
N ILE A 6 -2.10 42.26 -15.03
CA ILE A 6 -0.84 41.62 -15.45
C ILE A 6 0.21 41.74 -14.35
N PHE A 7 0.29 42.89 -13.68
CA PHE A 7 1.18 43.08 -12.54
C PHE A 7 0.80 42.17 -11.36
N PHE A 8 -0.50 41.98 -11.09
CA PHE A 8 -0.98 41.08 -10.05
C PHE A 8 -0.66 39.61 -10.35
N PHE A 9 -0.78 39.17 -11.61
CA PHE A 9 -0.40 37.80 -12.02
C PHE A 9 1.10 37.55 -11.97
N ILE A 10 1.94 38.55 -12.29
CA ILE A 10 3.39 38.43 -12.19
C ILE A 10 3.83 38.42 -10.72
N LEU A 11 3.22 39.26 -9.88
CA LEU A 11 3.48 39.28 -8.43
C LEU A 11 3.07 37.97 -7.75
N ILE A 12 1.88 37.44 -8.04
CA ILE A 12 1.42 36.15 -7.49
C ILE A 12 2.38 35.02 -7.89
N ASN A 13 2.79 34.95 -9.17
CA ASN A 13 3.75 33.93 -9.62
C ASN A 13 5.14 34.10 -8.99
N SER A 14 5.59 35.34 -8.75
CA SER A 14 6.89 35.60 -8.12
C SER A 14 6.90 35.34 -6.61
N ILE A 15 5.78 35.55 -5.91
CA ILE A 15 5.62 35.26 -4.47
C ILE A 15 5.50 33.74 -4.26
N LEU A 16 4.73 33.04 -5.11
CA LEU A 16 4.68 31.57 -5.12
C LEU A 16 6.04 30.93 -5.47
N ASN A 17 6.82 31.54 -6.38
CA ASN A 17 8.17 31.06 -6.69
C ASN A 17 9.24 31.41 -5.64
N ALA A 18 9.07 32.47 -4.84
CA ALA A 18 10.02 32.84 -3.79
C ALA A 18 9.90 31.94 -2.54
N GLN A 19 8.71 31.41 -2.25
CA GLN A 19 8.53 30.37 -1.22
C GLN A 19 9.14 29.03 -1.63
N ASN A 20 9.14 28.76 -2.94
CA ASN A 20 9.57 27.52 -3.60
C ASN A 20 11.07 27.18 -3.41
N ASP A 21 11.85 27.97 -2.67
CA ASP A 21 13.28 27.71 -2.46
C ASP A 21 13.76 27.93 -1.01
N SER A 22 12.82 27.92 -0.06
CA SER A 22 13.10 28.21 1.36
C SER A 22 13.72 27.04 2.14
N LEU A 23 13.42 25.79 1.74
CA LEU A 23 13.89 24.59 2.43
C LEU A 23 15.28 24.14 1.97
N LYS A 24 16.13 23.81 2.94
CA LYS A 24 17.44 23.16 2.74
C LYS A 24 17.32 21.65 2.86
N LYS A 25 16.61 21.19 3.88
CA LYS A 25 16.49 19.78 4.26
C LYS A 25 15.17 19.52 4.98
N VAL A 26 14.66 18.31 4.82
CA VAL A 26 13.55 17.78 5.63
C VAL A 26 13.96 16.45 6.24
N ILE A 27 13.55 16.18 7.47
CA ILE A 27 13.64 14.86 8.09
C ILE A 27 12.23 14.41 8.43
N ILE A 28 11.84 13.22 7.95
CA ILE A 28 10.55 12.61 8.28
C ILE A 28 10.82 11.35 9.08
N GLU A 29 10.22 11.26 10.25
CA GLU A 29 10.30 10.11 11.14
C GLU A 29 8.91 9.51 11.32
N PHE A 30 8.78 8.21 11.08
CA PHE A 30 7.57 7.45 11.33
C PHE A 30 7.74 6.64 12.59
N ASN A 31 6.92 6.94 13.60
CA ASN A 31 6.97 6.32 14.91
C ASN A 31 5.68 5.52 15.13
N ARG A 32 5.81 4.20 15.29
CA ARG A 32 4.68 3.35 15.67
C ARG A 32 5.05 2.50 16.87
N PHE A 33 4.09 2.33 17.77
CA PHE A 33 4.16 1.34 18.84
C PHE A 33 4.48 -0.06 18.26
N LYS A 34 5.63 -0.64 18.66
CA LYS A 34 6.11 -2.01 18.36
C LYS A 34 6.62 -2.33 16.93
N TYR A 35 6.84 -1.34 16.07
CA TYR A 35 7.37 -1.56 14.71
C TYR A 35 8.67 -0.77 14.50
N PRO A 36 9.49 -1.13 13.49
CA PRO A 36 10.73 -0.44 13.24
C PRO A 36 10.47 1.02 12.87
N ASP A 37 11.19 1.93 13.51
CA ASP A 37 11.15 3.34 13.20
C ASP A 37 11.86 3.56 11.86
N THR A 38 11.26 4.36 10.99
CA THR A 38 11.90 4.77 9.74
C THR A 38 12.12 6.26 9.72
N LYS A 39 13.32 6.65 9.30
CA LYS A 39 13.75 8.04 9.18
C LYS A 39 14.21 8.29 7.75
N TYR A 40 13.73 9.39 7.18
CA TYR A 40 14.08 9.82 5.84
C TYR A 40 14.72 11.19 5.90
N TYR A 41 15.97 11.29 5.51
CA TYR A 41 16.72 12.54 5.44
C TYR A 41 16.76 13.01 3.99
N ILE A 42 15.98 14.04 3.67
CA ILE A 42 15.85 14.57 2.31
C ILE A 42 16.69 15.83 2.22
N ASP A 43 17.78 15.78 1.44
CA ASP A 43 18.67 16.91 1.15
C ASP A 43 18.37 17.45 -0.25
N PHE A 44 17.72 18.61 -0.33
CA PHE A 44 17.35 19.24 -1.60
C PHE A 44 18.54 19.84 -2.34
N LYS A 45 19.68 20.06 -1.68
CA LYS A 45 20.90 20.54 -2.35
C LYS A 45 21.62 19.38 -3.04
N LYS A 46 21.64 18.21 -2.39
CA LYS A 46 22.30 17.00 -2.92
C LYS A 46 21.39 16.14 -3.80
N ASN A 47 20.10 16.50 -3.89
CA ASN A 47 19.04 15.70 -4.48
C ASN A 47 19.10 14.23 -4.04
N GLU A 48 19.17 14.05 -2.72
CA GLU A 48 19.37 12.74 -2.12
C GLU A 48 18.41 12.54 -0.96
N VAL A 49 17.87 11.33 -0.86
CA VAL A 49 17.18 10.87 0.33
C VAL A 49 17.96 9.71 0.94
N GLN A 50 18.33 9.86 2.21
CA GLN A 50 18.86 8.77 3.02
C GLN A 50 17.69 8.14 3.80
N CYS A 51 17.46 6.85 3.57
CA CYS A 51 16.47 6.05 4.28
C CYS A 51 17.17 5.22 5.34
N ILE A 52 16.84 5.46 6.60
CA ILE A 52 17.34 4.71 7.74
C ILE A 52 16.16 3.99 8.39
N MET A 53 16.28 2.67 8.52
CA MET A 53 15.31 1.84 9.24
C MET A 53 15.98 1.21 10.44
N LYS A 54 15.32 1.27 11.59
CA LYS A 54 15.87 0.74 12.84
C LYS A 54 14.84 -0.04 13.65
N TYR A 55 15.29 -1.10 14.32
CA TYR A 55 14.51 -1.78 15.36
C TYR A 55 15.03 -1.37 16.73
N LYS A 56 14.14 -0.92 17.62
CA LYS A 56 14.47 -0.74 19.02
C LYS A 56 14.73 -2.11 19.66
N ILE A 57 15.93 -2.33 20.20
CA ILE A 57 16.29 -3.57 20.90
C ILE A 57 16.08 -3.40 22.41
N ALA A 58 16.48 -2.26 22.96
CA ALA A 58 16.30 -1.90 24.37
C ALA A 58 16.09 -0.39 24.50
N ASP A 59 15.85 0.08 25.73
CA ASP A 59 15.86 1.51 26.01
C ASP A 59 17.25 2.08 25.69
N ASN A 60 17.30 2.94 24.66
CA ASN A 60 18.49 3.59 24.12
C ASN A 60 19.39 2.74 23.20
N SER A 61 18.93 1.59 22.70
CA SER A 61 19.67 0.85 21.66
C SER A 61 18.80 0.50 20.46
N ASP A 62 19.31 0.87 19.29
CA ASP A 62 18.67 0.65 18.00
C ASP A 62 19.56 -0.24 17.12
N LYS A 63 18.96 -1.27 16.50
CA LYS A 63 19.59 -2.01 15.40
C LYS A 63 19.25 -1.32 14.09
N ILE A 64 20.25 -0.82 13.37
CA ILE A 64 20.06 -0.40 11.99
C ILE A 64 19.84 -1.65 11.12
N ILE A 65 18.72 -1.68 10.41
CA ILE A 65 18.34 -2.74 9.48
C ILE A 65 18.70 -2.32 8.05
N LEU A 66 18.50 -1.03 7.76
CA LEU A 66 18.74 -0.44 6.46
C LEU A 66 19.32 0.95 6.68
N ASP A 67 20.38 1.25 5.93
CA ASP A 67 20.89 2.60 5.73
C ASP A 67 21.29 2.70 4.25
N LYS A 68 20.44 3.35 3.45
CA LYS A 68 20.66 3.52 2.02
C LYS A 68 20.36 4.94 1.58
N ALA A 69 21.21 5.47 0.71
CA ALA A 69 21.01 6.74 0.05
C ALA A 69 20.53 6.53 -1.39
N TYR A 70 19.55 7.32 -1.80
CA TYR A 70 19.00 7.31 -3.15
C TYR A 70 19.02 8.71 -3.73
N LYS A 71 19.48 8.82 -4.97
CA LYS A 71 19.39 10.07 -5.74
C LYS A 71 18.00 10.22 -6.33
N PHE A 72 17.52 11.46 -6.37
CA PHE A 72 16.26 11.81 -7.02
C PHE A 72 16.47 12.92 -8.07
N SER A 73 15.58 12.95 -9.05
CA SER A 73 15.48 14.00 -10.05
C SER A 73 14.56 15.14 -9.59
N LYS A 74 14.60 16.28 -10.28
CA LYS A 74 13.72 17.42 -9.96
C LYS A 74 12.25 17.06 -10.20
N GLU A 75 11.99 16.25 -11.21
CA GLU A 75 10.67 15.79 -11.62
C GLU A 75 10.05 14.89 -10.53
N GLN A 76 10.85 14.03 -9.90
CA GLN A 76 10.37 13.13 -8.85
C GLN A 76 9.96 13.86 -7.56
N ILE A 77 10.65 14.97 -7.21
CA ILE A 77 10.43 15.68 -5.94
C ILE A 77 9.37 16.79 -6.04
N ILE A 78 9.03 17.26 -7.24
CA ILE A 78 8.29 18.52 -7.43
C ILE A 78 6.95 18.55 -6.70
N HIS A 79 6.16 17.48 -6.79
CA HIS A 79 4.85 17.39 -6.14
C HIS A 79 5.00 17.44 -4.61
N PHE A 80 5.90 16.62 -4.07
CA PHE A 80 6.17 16.58 -2.64
C PHE A 80 6.74 17.90 -2.11
N LYS A 81 7.57 18.58 -2.88
CA LYS A 81 8.08 19.90 -2.51
C LYS A 81 6.97 20.95 -2.45
N ASN A 82 6.05 20.96 -3.41
CA ASN A 82 4.90 21.86 -3.38
C ASN A 82 4.01 21.58 -2.16
N GLU A 83 3.73 20.31 -1.86
CA GLU A 83 2.97 19.94 -0.66
C GLU A 83 3.68 20.32 0.64
N LEU A 84 5.01 20.21 0.70
CA LEU A 84 5.79 20.74 1.81
C LEU A 84 5.59 22.25 1.94
N ASP A 85 5.81 23.02 0.88
CA ASP A 85 5.77 24.49 0.93
C ASP A 85 4.41 25.04 1.40
N LEU A 86 3.32 24.31 1.13
CA LEU A 86 1.98 24.64 1.63
C LEU A 86 1.76 24.33 3.12
N ASN A 87 2.53 23.39 3.68
CA ASN A 87 2.28 22.80 5.00
C ASN A 87 3.42 23.02 6.01
N ILE A 88 4.47 23.78 5.67
CA ILE A 88 5.55 24.09 6.62
C ILE A 88 5.00 24.99 7.73
N PRO A 89 5.07 24.58 9.01
CA PRO A 89 4.70 25.44 10.12
C PRO A 89 5.78 26.49 10.38
N ASP A 90 5.40 27.66 10.90
CA ASP A 90 6.37 28.69 11.32
C ASP A 90 7.08 28.35 12.64
N SER A 91 6.52 27.40 13.41
CA SER A 91 7.01 27.01 14.72
C SER A 91 6.91 25.50 14.95
N LYS A 92 7.14 25.06 16.19
CA LYS A 92 6.88 23.69 16.60
C LYS A 92 5.39 23.51 16.87
N ILE A 93 4.72 22.66 16.10
CA ILE A 93 3.32 22.31 16.25
C ILE A 93 3.20 20.86 16.73
N HIS A 94 2.30 20.65 17.69
CA HIS A 94 1.88 19.32 18.14
C HIS A 94 0.41 19.11 17.79
N LYS A 95 0.09 17.99 17.14
CA LYS A 95 -1.27 17.59 16.78
C LYS A 95 -1.52 16.18 17.32
N SER A 96 -2.60 16.01 18.05
CA SER A 96 -3.01 14.71 18.56
C SER A 96 -4.52 14.53 18.66
N GLU A 97 -4.95 13.29 18.71
CA GLU A 97 -6.32 12.88 19.06
C GLU A 97 -6.26 11.79 20.14
N ASP A 98 -7.32 11.72 20.94
CA ASP A 98 -7.52 10.67 21.94
C ASP A 98 -8.00 9.38 21.23
N ALA A 99 -7.13 8.80 20.41
CA ALA A 99 -7.36 7.52 19.73
C ALA A 99 -6.44 6.43 20.30
N PHE A 100 -7.00 5.24 20.52
CA PHE A 100 -6.38 4.20 21.35
C PHE A 100 -5.21 3.42 20.72
N ASP A 101 -4.82 3.63 19.46
CA ASP A 101 -3.79 2.79 18.81
C ASP A 101 -3.13 3.46 17.59
N GLY A 102 -2.84 4.76 17.63
CA GLY A 102 -2.36 5.46 16.46
C GLY A 102 -0.84 5.48 16.29
N GLY A 103 -0.39 5.32 15.04
CA GLY A 103 0.94 5.76 14.65
C GLY A 103 1.04 7.28 14.72
N GLY A 104 2.26 7.80 14.63
CA GLY A 104 2.52 9.22 14.53
C GLY A 104 3.71 9.47 13.63
N PHE A 105 3.85 10.70 13.16
CA PHE A 105 5.02 11.10 12.41
C PHE A 105 5.56 12.44 12.89
N VAL A 106 6.87 12.61 12.72
CA VAL A 106 7.57 13.86 13.01
C VAL A 106 8.19 14.35 11.72
N ILE A 107 7.98 15.63 11.43
CA ILE A 107 8.64 16.30 10.30
C ILE A 107 9.44 17.47 10.85
N ASP A 108 10.77 17.38 10.71
CA ASP A 108 11.70 18.46 10.98
C ASP A 108 12.01 19.21 9.69
N PHE A 109 11.73 20.51 9.67
CA PHE A 109 11.95 21.40 8.54
C PHE A 109 13.17 22.29 8.80
N PHE A 110 14.15 22.25 7.90
CA PHE A 110 15.35 23.08 7.97
C PHE A 110 15.36 24.07 6.82
N ARG A 111 15.19 25.36 7.13
CA ARG A 111 15.21 26.44 6.13
C ARG A 111 16.64 26.88 5.81
N LYS A 112 16.84 27.48 4.62
CA LYS A 112 18.14 28.00 4.19
C LYS A 112 18.66 29.15 5.05
N ASN A 113 17.77 29.92 5.67
CA ASN A 113 18.11 31.00 6.60
C ASN A 113 18.52 30.51 8.00
N GLY A 114 18.55 29.19 8.24
CA GLY A 114 18.92 28.59 9.53
C GLY A 114 17.74 28.34 10.47
N ASN A 115 16.56 28.90 10.18
CA ASN A 115 15.36 28.65 11.00
C ASN A 115 14.91 27.21 10.86
N THR A 116 14.41 26.65 11.97
CA THR A 116 13.83 25.31 12.01
C THR A 116 12.41 25.37 12.53
N SER A 117 11.57 24.48 12.02
CA SER A 117 10.23 24.25 12.55
C SER A 117 9.93 22.75 12.54
N LYS A 118 8.87 22.37 13.23
CA LYS A 118 8.58 20.96 13.49
C LYS A 118 7.10 20.69 13.54
N LEU A 119 6.66 19.64 12.86
CA LEU A 119 5.33 19.08 13.00
C LEU A 119 5.44 17.74 13.72
N ILE A 120 4.74 17.58 14.83
CA ILE A 120 4.64 16.32 15.58
C ILE A 120 3.18 15.89 15.56
N THR A 121 2.91 14.72 14.99
CA THR A 121 1.59 14.10 15.02
C THR A 121 1.63 12.84 15.88
N THR A 122 0.61 12.67 16.72
CA THR A 122 0.45 11.48 17.56
C THR A 122 -1.00 11.06 17.53
N ASN A 123 -1.27 9.80 17.20
CA ASN A 123 -2.62 9.24 17.24
C ASN A 123 -3.67 9.95 16.37
N ILE A 124 -3.24 10.62 15.29
CA ILE A 124 -4.18 11.30 14.40
C ILE A 124 -4.97 10.30 13.55
N ASN A 125 -6.29 10.50 13.43
CA ASN A 125 -7.15 9.62 12.63
C ASN A 125 -7.21 10.08 11.17
N ARG A 126 -6.95 9.16 10.24
CA ARG A 126 -7.01 9.43 8.79
C ARG A 126 -8.40 9.73 8.25
N ASN A 127 -9.44 9.29 8.94
CA ASN A 127 -10.83 9.64 8.59
C ASN A 127 -11.26 10.98 9.20
N SER A 128 -10.39 11.67 9.96
CA SER A 128 -10.67 12.98 10.54
C SER A 128 -10.37 14.07 9.52
N ASN A 129 -11.40 14.83 9.13
CA ASN A 129 -11.27 16.00 8.26
C ASN A 129 -10.32 17.07 8.84
N LYS A 130 -10.02 17.01 10.16
CA LYS A 130 -9.10 17.91 10.85
C LYS A 130 -7.66 17.80 10.36
N TYR A 131 -7.27 16.64 9.82
CA TYR A 131 -5.89 16.32 9.47
C TYR A 131 -5.70 15.97 7.99
N ASP A 132 -6.64 16.39 7.12
CA ASP A 132 -6.57 16.15 5.67
C ASP A 132 -5.24 16.65 5.07
N ALA A 133 -4.79 17.84 5.47
CA ALA A 133 -3.53 18.43 5.02
C ALA A 133 -2.29 17.60 5.42
N GLU A 134 -2.29 17.08 6.66
CA GLU A 134 -1.25 16.18 7.15
C GLU A 134 -1.16 14.89 6.34
N PHE A 135 -2.32 14.27 6.06
CA PHE A 135 -2.34 13.02 5.31
C PHE A 135 -2.01 13.22 3.82
N LYS A 136 -2.42 14.34 3.21
CA LYS A 136 -1.98 14.72 1.85
C LYS A 136 -0.46 14.86 1.74
N LEU A 137 0.16 15.52 2.72
CA LEU A 137 1.62 15.66 2.78
C LEU A 137 2.31 14.29 2.88
N ILE A 138 1.78 13.40 3.73
CA ILE A 138 2.32 12.05 3.89
C ILE A 138 2.11 11.19 2.63
N ASP A 139 0.93 11.25 2.00
CA ASP A 139 0.67 10.53 0.77
C ASP A 139 1.62 10.99 -0.34
N SER A 140 1.80 12.30 -0.51
CA SER A 140 2.77 12.84 -1.46
C SER A 140 4.21 12.46 -1.11
N PHE A 141 4.58 12.34 0.16
CA PHE A 141 5.89 11.84 0.56
C PHE A 141 6.09 10.40 0.08
N PHE A 142 5.10 9.52 0.29
CA PHE A 142 5.21 8.14 -0.12
C PHE A 142 5.24 7.99 -1.64
N GLU A 143 4.43 8.76 -2.37
CA GLU A 143 4.52 8.84 -3.85
C GLU A 143 5.94 9.20 -4.30
N PHE A 144 6.51 10.25 -3.71
CA PHE A 144 7.89 10.66 -3.96
C PHE A 144 8.87 9.52 -3.69
N ILE A 145 8.84 8.90 -2.51
CA ILE A 145 9.82 7.87 -2.15
C ILE A 145 9.67 6.60 -2.98
N TYR A 146 8.45 6.17 -3.32
CA TYR A 146 8.24 5.06 -4.27
C TYR A 146 8.76 5.38 -5.68
N SER A 147 8.77 6.65 -6.06
CA SER A 147 9.37 7.07 -7.33
C SER A 147 10.91 6.95 -7.29
N VAL A 148 11.53 7.02 -6.13
CA VAL A 148 12.99 7.08 -5.93
C VAL A 148 13.61 5.72 -5.61
N VAL A 149 13.00 4.95 -4.71
CA VAL A 149 13.52 3.65 -4.27
C VAL A 149 13.13 2.57 -5.28
N LYS A 150 14.12 1.86 -5.81
CA LYS A 150 13.94 0.87 -6.89
C LYS A 150 14.35 -0.55 -6.52
N ASP A 151 15.15 -0.74 -5.47
CA ASP A 151 15.54 -2.07 -5.05
C ASP A 151 14.44 -2.73 -4.20
N ASN A 152 14.35 -4.06 -4.35
CA ASN A 152 13.33 -4.86 -3.70
C ASN A 152 13.36 -4.77 -2.17
N GLU A 153 14.55 -4.62 -1.57
CA GLU A 153 14.70 -4.52 -0.12
C GLU A 153 14.15 -3.18 0.39
N GLY A 154 14.56 -2.06 -0.22
CA GLY A 154 14.02 -0.74 0.08
C GLY A 154 12.50 -0.67 -0.09
N LEU A 155 11.97 -1.22 -1.18
CA LEU A 155 10.52 -1.27 -1.43
C LEU A 155 9.75 -2.06 -0.36
N LYS A 156 10.23 -3.25 0.04
CA LYS A 156 9.61 -4.04 1.11
C LYS A 156 9.56 -3.29 2.45
N ILE A 157 10.57 -2.48 2.71
CA ILE A 157 10.66 -1.65 3.92
C ILE A 157 9.66 -0.50 3.84
N LEU A 158 9.59 0.19 2.69
CA LEU A 158 8.60 1.24 2.46
C LEU A 158 7.16 0.75 2.63
N ASP A 159 6.85 -0.42 2.08
CA ASP A 159 5.52 -1.01 2.21
C ASP A 159 5.16 -1.23 3.69
N LYS A 160 6.13 -1.65 4.52
CA LYS A 160 5.97 -1.82 5.97
C LYS A 160 5.83 -0.50 6.72
N SER A 161 6.59 0.52 6.33
CA SER A 161 6.51 1.87 6.91
C SER A 161 5.22 2.57 6.55
N TYR A 162 4.66 2.31 5.37
CA TYR A 162 3.41 2.90 4.90
C TYR A 162 2.18 2.35 5.62
N ARG A 163 2.15 1.01 5.79
CA ARG A 163 0.97 0.27 6.29
C ARG A 163 0.29 0.89 7.54
N PRO A 164 1.00 1.41 8.55
CA PRO A 164 0.36 2.00 9.73
C PRO A 164 -0.37 3.32 9.48
N TYR A 165 -0.02 4.04 8.40
CA TYR A 165 -0.49 5.40 8.13
C TYR A 165 -1.56 5.44 7.02
N PHE A 166 -1.96 4.27 6.53
CA PHE A 166 -3.03 4.12 5.57
C PHE A 166 -4.24 3.48 6.23
N SER A 167 -5.38 4.18 6.23
CA SER A 167 -6.69 3.61 6.55
C SER A 167 -7.27 3.11 5.24
N GLY A 168 -7.45 1.80 5.12
CA GLY A 168 -7.98 1.18 3.91
C GLY A 168 -7.02 0.20 3.27
N LEU A 169 -7.16 0.02 1.95
CA LEU A 169 -6.34 -0.90 1.17
C LEU A 169 -5.27 -0.15 0.36
N PRO A 170 -3.98 -0.24 0.74
CA PRO A 170 -2.90 0.25 -0.09
C PRO A 170 -2.89 -0.44 -1.46
N ILE A 171 -3.04 0.36 -2.52
CA ILE A 171 -2.95 -0.07 -3.92
C ILE A 171 -1.98 0.87 -4.64
N ARG A 172 -0.98 0.32 -5.31
CA ARG A 172 0.01 1.08 -6.08
C ARG A 172 0.20 0.49 -7.45
N LYS A 173 0.21 1.36 -8.45
CA LYS A 173 0.60 0.99 -9.81
C LYS A 173 2.11 0.79 -9.90
N ILE A 174 2.54 -0.33 -10.47
CA ILE A 174 3.94 -0.70 -10.65
C ILE A 174 4.39 -0.50 -12.08
N SER A 175 3.54 -0.88 -13.06
CA SER A 175 3.84 -0.79 -14.48
C SER A 175 2.58 -0.55 -15.29
N GLU A 176 2.73 0.08 -16.45
CA GLU A 176 1.70 0.21 -17.49
C GLU A 176 1.73 -0.94 -18.49
N ASN A 177 2.88 -1.59 -18.68
CA ASN A 177 3.06 -2.62 -19.70
C ASN A 177 3.98 -3.78 -19.20
N PRO A 178 3.43 -4.96 -18.83
CA PRO A 178 2.00 -5.19 -18.63
C PRO A 178 1.46 -4.33 -17.47
N LEU A 179 0.15 -4.10 -17.46
CA LEU A 179 -0.50 -3.34 -16.40
C LEU A 179 -0.34 -4.10 -15.08
N GLU A 180 0.38 -3.52 -14.12
CA GLU A 180 0.74 -4.18 -12.87
C GLU A 180 0.42 -3.29 -11.67
N TYR A 181 -0.21 -3.89 -10.67
CA TYR A 181 -0.49 -3.26 -9.38
C TYR A 181 0.08 -4.11 -8.25
N LYS A 182 0.51 -3.44 -7.18
CA LYS A 182 0.80 -4.05 -5.89
C LYS A 182 -0.27 -3.64 -4.90
N ILE A 183 -0.77 -4.61 -4.17
CA ILE A 183 -1.73 -4.47 -3.08
C ILE A 183 -1.08 -5.06 -1.84
N TRP A 184 -1.06 -4.33 -0.74
CA TRP A 184 -0.48 -4.79 0.52
C TRP A 184 -1.27 -4.27 1.72
N GLY A 185 -0.97 -4.79 2.91
CA GLY A 185 -1.77 -4.52 4.11
C GLY A 185 -2.82 -5.61 4.37
N GLY A 186 -3.45 -5.55 5.54
CA GLY A 186 -4.39 -6.59 5.97
C GLY A 186 -5.81 -6.23 5.56
N ILE A 187 -6.38 -6.94 4.59
CA ILE A 187 -7.83 -6.87 4.31
C ILE A 187 -8.52 -7.97 5.10
N SER A 188 -9.09 -7.70 6.26
CA SER A 188 -9.98 -8.63 6.99
C SER A 188 -11.42 -8.61 6.42
N GLY A 189 -12.37 -9.36 6.97
CA GLY A 189 -13.78 -9.28 6.54
C GLY A 189 -14.22 -10.30 5.47
N ASN A 190 -15.51 -10.28 5.10
CA ASN A 190 -16.19 -11.27 4.25
C ASN A 190 -16.89 -10.61 3.04
N ALA A 191 -17.66 -11.39 2.26
CA ALA A 191 -18.35 -10.94 1.04
C ALA A 191 -19.33 -9.77 1.22
N THR A 192 -19.86 -9.65 2.43
CA THR A 192 -20.78 -8.58 2.79
C THR A 192 -20.07 -7.33 3.29
N TRP A 193 -18.74 -7.38 3.47
CA TRP A 193 -17.97 -6.22 3.87
C TRP A 193 -17.67 -5.34 2.67
N SER A 194 -18.26 -4.14 2.65
CA SER A 194 -17.96 -3.11 1.66
C SER A 194 -16.49 -2.69 1.80
N ASN A 195 -15.63 -3.21 0.94
CA ASN A 195 -14.23 -2.79 0.86
C ASN A 195 -13.90 -2.19 -0.50
N GLU A 196 -12.80 -1.44 -0.55
CA GLU A 196 -12.32 -0.79 -1.77
C GLU A 196 -11.73 -1.76 -2.79
N LEU A 197 -11.42 -3.00 -2.40
CA LEU A 197 -10.79 -3.99 -3.28
C LEU A 197 -11.70 -4.35 -4.45
N ILE A 198 -12.98 -4.66 -4.22
CA ILE A 198 -13.86 -5.11 -5.30
C ILE A 198 -14.10 -3.99 -6.30
N SER A 199 -14.44 -2.80 -5.83
CA SER A 199 -14.60 -1.63 -6.70
C SER A 199 -13.33 -1.33 -7.50
N PHE A 200 -12.14 -1.44 -6.87
CA PHE A 200 -10.87 -1.32 -7.58
C PHE A 200 -10.75 -2.40 -8.67
N LEU A 201 -10.94 -3.67 -8.31
CA LEU A 201 -10.79 -4.77 -9.25
C LEU A 201 -11.76 -4.65 -10.43
N GLU A 202 -12.99 -4.19 -10.20
CA GLU A 202 -14.03 -4.00 -11.23
C GLU A 202 -13.75 -2.81 -12.14
N SER A 203 -12.99 -1.82 -11.66
CA SER A 203 -12.55 -0.67 -12.46
C SER A 203 -11.45 -1.01 -13.46
N LEU A 204 -10.82 -2.19 -13.34
CA LEU A 204 -9.70 -2.60 -14.18
C LEU A 204 -10.14 -2.97 -15.61
N PRO A 205 -9.31 -2.70 -16.63
CA PRO A 205 -9.60 -3.11 -18.01
C PRO A 205 -9.85 -4.62 -18.15
N LYS A 206 -10.90 -5.00 -18.87
CA LYS A 206 -11.29 -6.42 -19.04
C LYS A 206 -10.54 -7.11 -20.18
N ASP A 207 -10.04 -6.34 -21.14
CA ASP A 207 -9.45 -6.86 -22.38
C ASP A 207 -7.91 -6.99 -22.31
N ASN A 208 -7.30 -6.54 -21.20
CA ASN A 208 -5.86 -6.60 -21.00
C ASN A 208 -5.48 -7.63 -19.93
N CYS A 209 -4.30 -8.23 -20.09
CA CYS A 209 -3.70 -9.02 -19.03
C CYS A 209 -3.19 -8.09 -17.92
N ILE A 210 -3.67 -8.28 -16.69
CA ILE A 210 -3.37 -7.41 -15.55
C ILE A 210 -2.72 -8.22 -14.46
N ILE A 211 -1.65 -7.71 -13.86
CA ILE A 211 -0.93 -8.36 -12.79
C ILE A 211 -1.28 -7.68 -11.46
N ILE A 212 -1.62 -8.48 -10.46
CA ILE A 212 -1.86 -8.00 -9.09
C ILE A 212 -0.94 -8.74 -8.14
N ASP A 213 0.12 -8.07 -7.68
CA ASP A 213 0.97 -8.55 -6.59
C ASP A 213 0.27 -8.29 -5.25
N SER A 214 0.01 -9.35 -4.49
CA SER A 214 -0.68 -9.26 -3.20
C SER A 214 0.24 -9.39 -1.98
N ASP A 215 1.55 -9.60 -2.19
CA ASP A 215 2.58 -9.80 -1.17
C ASP A 215 2.19 -10.77 -0.03
N ASN A 216 1.33 -11.76 -0.33
CA ASN A 216 0.72 -12.67 0.65
C ASN A 216 -0.03 -11.98 1.82
N GLN A 217 -0.42 -10.71 1.72
CA GLN A 217 -1.01 -9.94 2.83
C GLN A 217 -2.55 -9.89 2.85
N LEU A 218 -3.22 -10.34 1.79
CA LEU A 218 -4.68 -10.45 1.78
C LEU A 218 -5.13 -11.43 2.88
N SER A 219 -6.16 -11.11 3.69
CA SER A 219 -6.53 -12.04 4.76
C SER A 219 -7.15 -13.32 4.19
N TYR A 220 -7.11 -14.36 5.03
CA TYR A 220 -7.74 -15.64 4.80
C TYR A 220 -9.21 -15.51 4.37
N ALA A 221 -9.98 -14.59 4.96
CA ALA A 221 -11.43 -14.48 4.69
C ALA A 221 -11.74 -13.91 3.29
N TRP A 222 -10.92 -13.00 2.77
CA TRP A 222 -11.04 -12.52 1.39
C TRP A 222 -10.56 -13.54 0.37
N GLN A 223 -9.54 -14.31 0.73
CA GLN A 223 -9.03 -15.41 -0.05
C GLN A 223 -9.98 -16.61 -0.08
N GLU A 224 -11.06 -16.62 0.72
CA GLU A 224 -11.97 -17.75 0.89
C GLU A 224 -13.17 -17.78 -0.07
N ASP A 225 -13.85 -16.66 -0.39
CA ASP A 225 -15.07 -16.74 -1.21
C ASP A 225 -15.12 -15.72 -2.36
N ILE A 226 -14.82 -14.45 -2.07
CA ILE A 226 -15.06 -13.34 -3.02
C ILE A 226 -13.94 -13.26 -4.05
N LEU A 227 -12.69 -13.25 -3.59
CA LEU A 227 -11.54 -13.16 -4.47
C LEU A 227 -11.42 -14.44 -5.31
N ARG A 228 -11.86 -15.58 -4.76
CA ARG A 228 -11.98 -16.84 -5.51
C ARG A 228 -12.94 -16.65 -6.68
N LEU A 229 -14.18 -16.23 -6.45
CA LEU A 229 -15.14 -16.01 -7.53
C LEU A 229 -14.73 -14.93 -8.51
N TYR A 230 -14.07 -13.90 -8.01
CA TYR A 230 -13.58 -12.80 -8.81
C TYR A 230 -12.46 -13.26 -9.76
N ILE A 231 -11.46 -13.98 -9.25
CA ILE A 231 -10.39 -14.61 -10.06
C ILE A 231 -10.99 -15.55 -11.09
N LEU A 232 -12.01 -16.32 -10.72
CA LEU A 232 -12.66 -17.29 -11.60
C LEU A 232 -13.43 -16.63 -12.74
N LYS A 233 -14.05 -15.48 -12.50
CA LYS A 233 -14.81 -14.72 -13.50
C LYS A 233 -13.94 -13.81 -14.37
N ASN A 234 -12.76 -13.42 -13.89
CA ASN A 234 -11.88 -12.45 -14.56
C ASN A 234 -10.51 -13.08 -14.88
N SER A 235 -10.49 -13.99 -15.85
CA SER A 235 -9.29 -14.75 -16.24
C SER A 235 -8.15 -13.89 -16.81
N ASN A 236 -8.43 -12.64 -17.17
CA ASN A 236 -7.45 -11.67 -17.62
C ASN A 236 -6.57 -11.13 -16.46
N ILE A 237 -7.00 -11.31 -15.20
CA ILE A 237 -6.24 -10.85 -14.03
C ILE A 237 -5.39 -12.00 -13.46
N GLN A 238 -4.07 -11.77 -13.42
CA GLN A 238 -3.05 -12.65 -12.87
C GLN A 238 -2.67 -12.19 -11.46
N PHE A 239 -3.13 -12.90 -10.44
CA PHE A 239 -2.69 -12.63 -9.08
C PHE A 239 -1.34 -13.31 -8.78
N ALA A 240 -0.37 -12.52 -8.35
CA ALA A 240 0.95 -12.96 -7.93
C ALA A 240 1.07 -12.99 -6.39
N ASN A 241 2.01 -13.81 -5.91
CA ASN A 241 2.34 -13.94 -4.49
C ASN A 241 1.10 -14.22 -3.61
N MET A 242 0.29 -15.18 -4.04
CA MET A 242 -0.91 -15.66 -3.36
C MET A 242 -0.74 -17.12 -2.91
N ASP A 243 0.25 -17.38 -2.06
CA ASP A 243 0.60 -18.72 -1.60
C ASP A 243 -0.57 -19.46 -0.96
N TRP A 244 -1.51 -18.74 -0.35
CA TRP A 244 -2.67 -19.32 0.32
C TRP A 244 -3.66 -20.00 -0.62
N LEU A 245 -3.72 -19.61 -1.90
CA LEU A 245 -4.57 -20.27 -2.90
C LEU A 245 -4.22 -21.76 -3.10
N LYS A 246 -3.00 -22.18 -2.74
CA LYS A 246 -2.65 -23.61 -2.78
C LYS A 246 -3.44 -24.43 -1.77
N TYR A 247 -3.73 -23.87 -0.59
CA TYR A 247 -4.47 -24.58 0.46
C TYR A 247 -5.94 -24.69 0.08
N THR A 248 -6.51 -23.61 -0.45
CA THR A 248 -7.83 -23.64 -1.10
C THR A 248 -7.98 -24.77 -2.10
N ARG A 249 -7.03 -24.86 -3.05
CA ARG A 249 -7.08 -25.90 -4.09
C ARG A 249 -7.05 -27.29 -3.48
N LYS A 250 -6.18 -27.50 -2.48
CA LYS A 250 -6.08 -28.77 -1.76
C LYS A 250 -7.40 -29.11 -1.07
N ASN A 251 -7.98 -28.17 -0.33
CA ASN A 251 -9.25 -28.36 0.39
C ASN A 251 -10.41 -28.71 -0.56
N LEU A 252 -10.50 -28.07 -1.73
CA LEU A 252 -11.52 -28.38 -2.73
C LEU A 252 -11.33 -29.77 -3.37
N ILE A 253 -10.09 -30.17 -3.64
CA ILE A 253 -9.78 -31.52 -4.14
C ILE A 253 -10.12 -32.58 -3.09
N GLU A 254 -9.79 -32.31 -1.82
CA GLU A 254 -10.10 -33.19 -0.69
C GLU A 254 -11.61 -33.30 -0.48
N LEU A 255 -12.34 -32.19 -0.46
CA LEU A 255 -13.80 -32.18 -0.41
C LEU A 255 -14.39 -33.06 -1.50
N LYS A 256 -13.94 -32.94 -2.75
CA LYS A 256 -14.43 -33.79 -3.86
C LYS A 256 -14.18 -35.28 -3.63
N LYS A 257 -13.04 -35.64 -3.05
CA LYS A 257 -12.74 -37.04 -2.69
C LYS A 257 -13.67 -37.52 -1.57
N ASN A 258 -13.87 -36.69 -0.54
CA ASN A 258 -14.73 -37.01 0.60
C ASN A 258 -16.20 -37.13 0.21
N LEU A 259 -16.72 -36.25 -0.67
CA LEU A 259 -18.08 -36.35 -1.23
C LEU A 259 -18.31 -37.67 -1.99
N LYS A 260 -17.30 -38.16 -2.71
CA LYS A 260 -17.38 -39.45 -3.41
C LYS A 260 -17.32 -40.63 -2.43
N LYS A 261 -16.39 -40.57 -1.48
CA LYS A 261 -16.15 -41.63 -0.49
C LYS A 261 -17.35 -41.82 0.44
N ASN A 262 -17.94 -40.72 0.90
CA ASN A 262 -18.98 -40.71 1.92
C ASN A 262 -20.40 -40.60 1.35
N LYS A 263 -20.61 -40.81 0.04
CA LYS A 263 -21.91 -40.63 -0.62
C LYS A 263 -23.07 -41.38 0.07
N ASN A 264 -22.77 -42.52 0.69
CA ASN A 264 -23.75 -43.38 1.37
C ASN A 264 -23.64 -43.33 2.91
N ASN A 265 -22.80 -42.44 3.47
CA ASN A 265 -22.66 -42.25 4.91
C ASN A 265 -23.27 -40.89 5.30
N GLU A 266 -24.49 -40.92 5.81
CA GLU A 266 -25.30 -39.73 6.10
C GLU A 266 -24.65 -38.82 7.17
N GLU A 267 -24.09 -39.40 8.23
CA GLU A 267 -23.44 -38.64 9.31
C GLU A 267 -22.23 -37.86 8.79
N GLU A 268 -21.38 -38.51 8.00
CA GLU A 268 -20.21 -37.86 7.40
C GLU A 268 -20.60 -36.82 6.34
N MET A 269 -21.70 -37.06 5.61
CA MET A 269 -22.24 -36.07 4.67
C MET A 269 -22.76 -34.84 5.39
N GLU A 270 -23.43 -34.98 6.54
CA GLU A 270 -23.87 -33.85 7.35
C GLU A 270 -22.70 -33.05 7.93
N LYS A 271 -21.62 -33.71 8.35
CA LYS A 271 -20.39 -33.02 8.76
C LYS A 271 -19.80 -32.19 7.61
N LEU A 272 -19.71 -32.77 6.41
CA LEU A 272 -19.20 -32.06 5.23
C LEU A 272 -20.05 -30.85 4.86
N LYS A 273 -21.39 -30.98 4.88
CA LYS A 273 -22.34 -29.90 4.55
C LYS A 273 -22.17 -28.66 5.43
N ARG A 274 -21.72 -28.82 6.67
CA ARG A 274 -21.48 -27.73 7.63
C ARG A 274 -20.16 -26.97 7.39
N THR A 275 -19.30 -27.44 6.49
CA THR A 275 -18.02 -26.77 6.20
C THR A 275 -18.19 -25.60 5.22
N SER A 276 -17.41 -24.54 5.41
CA SER A 276 -17.37 -23.41 4.45
C SER A 276 -16.97 -23.86 3.04
N THR A 277 -16.06 -24.83 2.94
CA THR A 277 -15.58 -25.36 1.65
C THR A 277 -16.70 -26.05 0.87
N TYR A 278 -17.62 -26.76 1.56
CA TYR A 278 -18.79 -27.37 0.93
C TYR A 278 -19.75 -26.33 0.38
N ILE A 279 -20.11 -25.34 1.20
CA ILE A 279 -21.02 -24.26 0.80
C ILE A 279 -20.47 -23.53 -0.43
N LEU A 280 -19.18 -23.19 -0.41
CA LEU A 280 -18.48 -22.59 -1.55
C LEU A 280 -18.57 -23.46 -2.81
N TYR A 281 -18.24 -24.74 -2.70
CA TYR A 281 -18.24 -25.67 -3.84
C TYR A 281 -19.63 -25.84 -4.45
N MET A 282 -20.67 -25.98 -3.63
CA MET A 282 -22.03 -26.20 -4.11
C MET A 282 -22.61 -24.95 -4.77
N ASN A 283 -22.34 -23.76 -4.23
CA ASN A 283 -22.85 -22.50 -4.79
C ASN A 283 -22.16 -22.10 -6.12
N ASN A 284 -20.97 -22.62 -6.41
CA ASN A 284 -20.13 -22.16 -7.54
C ASN A 284 -19.44 -23.32 -8.28
N LYS A 285 -20.16 -24.44 -8.39
CA LYS A 285 -19.62 -25.72 -8.85
C LYS A 285 -18.94 -25.62 -10.22
N ASN A 286 -19.54 -24.94 -11.19
CA ASN A 286 -19.07 -24.90 -12.56
C ASN A 286 -17.73 -24.15 -12.70
N GLU A 287 -17.62 -23.02 -12.04
CA GLU A 287 -16.43 -22.16 -12.01
C GLU A 287 -15.28 -22.87 -11.30
N ILE A 288 -15.57 -23.51 -10.16
CA ILE A 288 -14.57 -24.26 -9.40
C ILE A 288 -14.06 -25.46 -10.20
N GLU A 289 -14.92 -26.19 -10.91
CA GLU A 289 -14.50 -27.30 -11.77
C GLU A 289 -13.59 -26.83 -12.91
N LYS A 290 -13.86 -25.67 -13.53
CA LYS A 290 -12.97 -25.09 -14.55
C LYS A 290 -11.59 -24.78 -13.97
N TRP A 291 -11.53 -24.18 -12.78
CA TRP A 291 -10.26 -23.83 -12.14
C TRP A 291 -9.48 -25.04 -11.62
N LEU A 292 -10.15 -26.06 -11.12
CA LEU A 292 -9.50 -27.32 -10.74
C LEU A 292 -8.84 -28.03 -11.91
N LYS A 293 -9.20 -27.72 -13.17
CA LYS A 293 -8.51 -28.23 -14.37
C LYS A 293 -7.25 -27.44 -14.73
N LEU A 294 -7.09 -26.21 -14.24
CA LEU A 294 -5.88 -25.41 -14.52
C LEU A 294 -4.63 -26.07 -13.90
N PRO A 295 -3.46 -26.00 -14.57
CA PRO A 295 -2.21 -26.52 -14.01
C PRO A 295 -1.91 -25.91 -12.64
N LYS A 296 -1.44 -26.69 -11.67
CA LYS A 296 -1.11 -26.16 -10.32
C LYS A 296 -0.13 -24.97 -10.36
N LYS A 297 0.81 -25.00 -11.32
CA LYS A 297 1.79 -23.94 -11.57
C LYS A 297 1.15 -22.62 -12.02
N SER A 298 -0.08 -22.64 -12.52
CA SER A 298 -0.78 -21.41 -12.92
C SER A 298 -1.45 -20.68 -11.75
N ILE A 299 -1.39 -21.23 -10.53
CA ILE A 299 -2.02 -20.67 -9.32
C ILE A 299 -0.99 -20.09 -8.36
N LEU A 300 0.21 -20.65 -8.37
CA LEU A 300 1.34 -20.16 -7.59
C LEU A 300 2.31 -19.50 -8.55
N LYS A 301 2.20 -18.18 -8.67
CA LYS A 301 3.05 -17.40 -9.55
C LYS A 301 3.76 -16.31 -8.76
N ALA A 302 5.06 -16.21 -8.96
CA ALA A 302 5.78 -14.98 -8.64
C ALA A 302 5.40 -13.90 -9.66
N THR A 303 5.60 -12.62 -9.30
CA THR A 303 5.32 -11.49 -10.19
C THR A 303 6.06 -11.62 -11.53
N GLU A 304 7.30 -12.10 -11.51
CA GLU A 304 8.12 -12.34 -12.70
C GLU A 304 7.51 -13.41 -13.64
N GLU A 305 6.84 -14.42 -13.08
CA GLU A 305 6.17 -15.45 -13.88
C GLU A 305 4.88 -14.91 -14.49
N CYS A 306 4.13 -14.08 -13.76
CA CYS A 306 2.97 -13.37 -14.30
C CYS A 306 3.36 -12.45 -15.46
N ARG A 307 4.48 -11.73 -15.35
CA ARG A 307 4.98 -10.84 -16.42
C ARG A 307 5.23 -11.60 -17.73
N LYS A 308 5.81 -12.80 -17.66
CA LYS A 308 6.03 -13.65 -18.84
C LYS A 308 4.74 -14.14 -19.50
N ILE A 309 3.65 -14.24 -18.75
CA ILE A 309 2.34 -14.71 -19.23
C ILE A 309 1.55 -13.57 -19.88
N CYS A 310 1.75 -12.34 -19.41
CA CYS A 310 1.09 -11.14 -19.93
C CYS A 310 1.85 -10.46 -21.08
N GLN A 311 2.99 -11.00 -21.51
CA GLN A 311 3.74 -10.58 -22.70
C GLN A 311 3.24 -11.32 -23.94
#